data_AF-A0A7Z2V727-F1
#
_entry.id   AF-A0A7Z2V727-F1
#
_cell.length_a   1.000
_cell.length_b   1.000
_cell.length_c   1.000
_cell.angle_alpha   90.00
_cell.angle_beta   90.00
_cell.angle_gamma   90.00
#
_symmetry.space_group_name_H-M   'P 1'
#
loop_
_entity.id
_entity.type
_entity.pdbx_description
1 polymer ?
#
loop_
_entity_poly.entity_id
_entity_poly.type
_entity_poly.pdbx_seq_one_letter_code
_entity_poly.pdbx_strand_id
1 'polypeptide(L)'
;MEAHDDRRHHLLYRAATHSGAHGRPANGAALQLILESVIEAEREYFPDHASYEAVVHLESCAACQAWHDAWLDARSPERVAQRDRLDKYCCSQMFSAVTDDGADVRFAFELFRSDPCWSISGQPVFARFCPWCGQQLPQHPFEDDDAAF
;
A
#
# COMPACT_ATOMS: atom_id res chain seq x y z
N MET A 1 -11.33 -6.53 -27.90
CA MET A 1 -11.48 -6.99 -26.51
C MET A 1 -10.52 -6.16 -25.69
N GLU A 2 -10.91 -4.91 -25.45
CA GLU A 2 -10.12 -3.92 -24.72
C GLU A 2 -10.33 -4.16 -23.23
N ALA A 3 -9.25 -4.48 -22.52
CA ALA A 3 -9.24 -4.60 -21.07
C ALA A 3 -9.32 -3.18 -20.50
N HIS A 4 -10.51 -2.83 -19.98
CA HIS A 4 -10.71 -1.63 -19.20
C HIS A 4 -10.03 -1.85 -17.84
N ASP A 5 -8.90 -1.17 -17.61
CA ASP A 5 -8.13 -1.21 -16.37
C ASP A 5 -8.90 -0.42 -15.29
N ASP A 6 -9.74 -1.14 -14.55
CA ASP A 6 -10.55 -0.64 -13.44
C ASP A 6 -9.76 -0.79 -12.11
N ARG A 7 -8.67 -0.04 -11.99
CA ARG A 7 -7.86 0.04 -10.77
C ARG A 7 -7.64 1.49 -10.34
N ARG A 8 -8.71 2.13 -9.89
CA ARG A 8 -8.63 3.30 -8.99
C ARG A 8 -9.67 3.15 -7.87
N HIS A 9 -9.39 2.30 -6.88
CA HIS A 9 -10.07 2.39 -5.59
C HIS A 9 -9.56 3.63 -4.85
N HIS A 10 -10.24 4.75 -5.08
CA HIS A 10 -10.07 6.02 -4.38
C HIS A 10 -10.49 5.89 -2.91
N LEU A 11 -9.53 5.82 -2.00
CA LEU A 11 -9.75 6.16 -0.59
C LEU A 11 -9.51 7.66 -0.43
N LEU A 12 -10.57 8.46 -0.59
CA LEU A 12 -10.54 9.91 -0.36
C LEU A 12 -10.40 10.20 1.14
N TYR A 13 -9.17 10.43 1.59
CA TYR A 13 -8.90 10.96 2.93
C TYR A 13 -8.91 12.49 2.88
N ARG A 14 -10.06 13.11 3.21
CA ARG A 14 -10.13 14.57 3.38
C ARG A 14 -9.46 14.97 4.69
N ALA A 15 -8.21 15.43 4.60
CA ALA A 15 -7.52 16.06 5.73
C ALA A 15 -8.09 17.47 5.95
N ALA A 16 -8.87 17.66 7.02
CA ALA A 16 -9.28 18.99 7.46
C ALA A 16 -8.11 19.67 8.17
N THR A 17 -7.55 20.73 7.60
CA THR A 17 -6.53 21.55 8.27
C THR A 17 -7.11 22.92 8.65
N HIS A 18 -7.17 23.17 9.96
CA HIS A 18 -7.57 24.46 10.52
C HIS A 18 -6.46 25.50 10.29
N SER A 19 -6.80 26.57 9.59
CA SER A 19 -5.92 27.70 9.30
C SER A 19 -5.75 28.62 10.52
N GLY A 20 -4.51 28.76 10.99
CA GLY A 20 -4.06 29.79 11.93
C GLY A 20 -2.76 30.42 11.42
N ALA A 21 -2.72 31.75 11.37
CA ALA A 21 -1.82 32.53 10.52
C ALA A 21 -0.34 32.59 10.98
N HIS A 22 0.53 32.70 9.97
CA HIS A 22 1.90 33.24 9.99
C HIS A 22 2.99 32.47 10.76
N GLY A 23 3.35 31.31 10.20
CA GLY A 23 4.68 30.73 10.31
C GLY A 23 4.84 29.70 9.19
N ARG A 24 5.81 29.87 8.29
CA ARG A 24 6.08 28.97 7.16
C ARG A 24 6.86 27.75 7.63
N PRO A 25 6.19 26.65 8.05
CA PRO A 25 6.64 25.30 7.67
C PRO A 25 5.46 24.30 7.58
N ALA A 26 4.98 23.97 6.38
CA ALA A 26 3.99 22.90 6.19
C ALA A 26 3.90 22.32 4.76
N ASN A 27 4.31 23.07 3.73
CA ASN A 27 4.07 22.64 2.34
C ASN A 27 4.91 21.44 1.88
N GLY A 28 5.99 21.10 2.59
CA GLY A 28 6.84 19.95 2.23
C GLY A 28 6.11 18.61 2.41
N ALA A 29 5.35 18.45 3.50
CA ALA A 29 4.60 17.23 3.78
C ALA A 29 3.42 17.08 2.82
N ALA A 30 2.67 18.15 2.55
CA ALA A 30 1.58 18.12 1.58
C ALA A 30 2.11 17.79 0.17
N LEU A 31 3.21 18.42 -0.26
CA LEU A 31 3.83 18.12 -1.55
C LEU A 31 4.29 16.66 -1.63
N GLN A 32 4.90 16.14 -0.56
CA GLN A 32 5.29 14.74 -0.51
C GLN A 32 4.08 13.80 -0.64
N LEU A 33 2.99 14.06 0.09
CA LEU A 33 1.76 13.27 0.00
C LEU A 33 1.11 13.35 -1.39
N ILE A 34 1.17 14.50 -2.06
CA ILE A 34 0.70 14.67 -3.44
C ILE A 34 1.56 13.84 -4.40
N LEU A 35 2.89 13.95 -4.29
CA LEU A 35 3.81 13.16 -5.13
C LEU A 35 3.65 11.65 -4.89
N GLU A 36 3.39 11.23 -3.66
CA GLU A 36 3.06 9.84 -3.33
C GLU A 36 1.63 9.42 -3.74
N SER A 37 0.86 10.33 -4.36
CA SER A 37 -0.54 10.12 -4.78
C SER A 37 -1.48 9.76 -3.62
N VAL A 38 -1.18 10.23 -2.42
CA VAL A 38 -1.99 10.03 -1.21
C VAL A 38 -3.12 11.07 -1.12
N ILE A 39 -2.91 12.28 -1.65
CA ILE A 39 -3.90 13.35 -1.72
C ILE A 39 -3.89 14.01 -3.11
N GLU A 40 -5.00 14.62 -3.49
CA GLU A 40 -5.11 15.36 -4.76
C GLU A 40 -4.34 16.68 -4.72
N ALA A 41 -3.78 17.07 -5.87
CA ALA A 41 -3.08 18.34 -6.01
C ALA A 41 -4.06 19.53 -6.04
N GLU A 42 -4.13 20.30 -4.96
CA GLU A 42 -4.85 21.58 -4.93
C GLU A 42 -3.89 22.77 -5.02
N ARG A 43 -4.28 23.80 -5.78
CA ARG A 43 -3.44 24.97 -6.07
C ARG A 43 -2.93 25.68 -4.81
N GLU A 44 -3.70 25.68 -3.74
CA GLU A 44 -3.36 26.33 -2.46
C GLU A 44 -2.16 25.69 -1.75
N TYR A 45 -1.80 24.45 -2.09
CA TYR A 45 -0.65 23.76 -1.51
C TYR A 45 0.69 24.19 -2.12
N PHE A 46 0.65 24.87 -3.27
CA PHE A 46 1.84 25.19 -4.05
C PHE A 46 2.30 26.65 -3.85
N PRO A 47 3.61 26.88 -3.75
CA PRO A 47 4.16 28.23 -3.58
C PRO A 47 4.01 29.10 -4.83
N ASP A 48 3.85 28.49 -6.01
CA ASP A 48 3.73 29.17 -7.29
C ASP A 48 2.95 28.32 -8.30
N HIS A 49 2.49 28.98 -9.37
CA HIS A 49 1.69 28.36 -10.43
C HIS A 49 2.45 27.29 -11.22
N ALA A 50 3.75 27.46 -11.45
CA ALA A 50 4.53 26.53 -12.26
C ALA A 50 4.70 25.18 -11.53
N SER A 51 4.93 25.22 -10.21
CA SER A 51 4.98 24.02 -9.38
C SER A 51 3.65 23.25 -9.38
N TYR A 52 2.52 23.95 -9.33
CA TYR A 52 1.19 23.33 -9.45
C TYR A 52 0.98 22.68 -10.83
N GLU A 53 1.22 23.42 -11.92
CA GLU A 53 1.09 22.90 -13.29
C GLU A 53 2.00 21.69 -13.56
N ALA A 54 3.20 21.67 -12.99
CA ALA A 54 4.10 20.52 -13.09
C ALA A 54 3.51 19.26 -12.45
N VAL A 55 2.84 19.37 -11.30
CA VAL A 55 2.16 18.24 -10.67
C VAL A 55 0.92 17.81 -11.45
N VAL A 56 0.10 18.74 -11.93
CA VAL A 56 -1.05 18.42 -12.80
C VAL A 56 -0.59 17.70 -14.08
N HIS A 57 0.55 18.11 -14.65
CA HIS A 57 1.15 17.40 -15.78
C HIS A 57 1.63 16.00 -15.38
N LEU A 58 2.28 15.86 -14.23
CA LEU A 58 2.70 14.57 -13.69
C LEU A 58 1.51 13.61 -13.52
N GLU A 59 0.36 14.08 -13.06
CA GLU A 59 -0.86 13.26 -12.89
C GLU A 59 -1.53 12.84 -14.21
N SER A 60 -1.26 13.53 -15.31
CA SER A 60 -1.92 13.31 -16.61
C SER A 60 -1.00 12.76 -17.71
N CYS A 61 0.31 12.74 -17.50
CA CYS A 61 1.30 12.32 -18.49
C CYS A 61 1.95 10.98 -18.11
N ALA A 62 1.60 9.90 -18.83
CA ALA A 62 2.12 8.55 -18.56
C ALA A 62 3.65 8.44 -18.58
N ALA A 63 4.33 9.20 -19.45
CA ALA A 63 5.79 9.22 -19.50
C ALA A 63 6.41 9.86 -18.25
N CYS A 64 5.81 10.94 -17.74
CA CYS A 64 6.24 11.57 -16.50
C CYS A 64 5.92 10.70 -15.29
N GLN A 65 4.79 10.00 -15.28
CA GLN A 65 4.45 9.02 -14.23
C GLN A 65 5.47 7.90 -14.16
N ALA A 66 5.78 7.26 -15.29
CA ALA A 66 6.76 6.18 -15.35
C ALA A 66 8.16 6.63 -14.88
N TRP A 67 8.59 7.84 -15.28
CA TRP A 67 9.84 8.42 -14.81
C TRP A 67 9.83 8.67 -13.29
N HIS A 68 8.73 9.22 -12.77
CA HIS A 68 8.58 9.54 -11.35
C HIS A 68 8.53 8.27 -10.49
N ASP A 69 7.80 7.25 -10.92
CA ASP A 69 7.75 5.95 -10.23
C ASP A 69 9.13 5.30 -10.20
N ALA A 70 9.86 5.30 -11.33
CA ALA A 70 11.22 4.78 -11.38
C ALA A 70 12.18 5.57 -10.46
N TRP A 71 12.00 6.89 -10.38
CA TRP A 71 12.78 7.73 -9.47
C TRP A 71 12.45 7.46 -8.00
N LEU A 72 11.17 7.30 -7.64
CA LEU A 72 10.76 6.94 -6.29
C LEU A 72 11.29 5.56 -5.88
N ASP A 73 11.14 4.56 -6.76
CA ASP A 73 11.63 3.20 -6.55
C ASP A 73 13.15 3.17 -6.34
N ALA A 74 13.91 4.01 -7.08
CA ALA A 74 15.35 4.15 -6.90
C ALA A 74 15.74 4.83 -5.57
N ARG A 75 14.89 5.70 -5.02
CA ARG A 75 15.15 6.41 -3.75
C ARG A 75 14.69 5.64 -2.52
N SER A 76 13.70 4.77 -2.67
CA SER A 76 13.10 3.97 -1.60
C SER A 76 13.07 2.49 -2.02
N PRO A 77 14.23 1.79 -2.00
CA PRO A 77 14.27 0.36 -2.27
C PRO A 77 13.34 -0.45 -1.36
N GLU A 78 13.12 0.02 -0.12
CA GLU A 78 12.19 -0.59 0.82
C GLU A 78 10.74 -0.58 0.31
N ARG A 79 10.30 0.44 -0.42
CA ARG A 79 8.97 0.49 -1.04
C ARG A 79 8.83 -0.58 -2.12
N VAL A 80 9.87 -0.79 -2.91
CA VAL A 80 9.90 -1.85 -3.94
C VAL A 80 9.84 -3.21 -3.26
N ALA A 81 10.71 -3.46 -2.28
CA ALA A 81 10.71 -4.70 -1.52
C ALA A 81 9.35 -4.98 -0.85
N GLN A 82 8.71 -3.95 -0.28
CA GLN A 82 7.39 -4.06 0.33
C GLN A 82 6.30 -4.41 -0.70
N ARG A 83 6.33 -3.83 -1.91
CA ARG A 83 5.41 -4.17 -3.00
C ARG A 83 5.61 -5.62 -3.46
N ASP A 84 6.85 -6.01 -3.69
CA ASP A 84 7.21 -7.38 -4.11
C ASP A 84 6.81 -8.41 -3.05
N ARG A 85 6.93 -8.03 -1.77
CA ARG A 85 6.50 -8.87 -0.64
C ARG A 85 4.98 -8.98 -0.58
N LEU A 86 4.25 -7.86 -0.73
CA LEU A 86 2.80 -7.82 -0.75
C LEU A 86 2.19 -8.66 -1.89
N ASP A 87 2.84 -8.69 -3.06
CA ASP A 87 2.39 -9.47 -4.23
C ASP A 87 2.36 -10.99 -4.00
N LYS A 88 3.02 -11.48 -2.94
CA LYS A 88 2.94 -12.90 -2.52
C LYS A 88 1.61 -13.24 -1.86
N TYR A 89 0.86 -12.24 -1.40
CA TYR A 89 -0.36 -12.41 -0.60
C TYR A 89 -1.61 -12.18 -1.44
N CYS A 90 -2.72 -12.81 -1.05
CA CYS A 90 -3.98 -12.70 -1.78
C CYS A 90 -4.66 -11.31 -1.66
N CYS A 91 -4.34 -10.55 -0.61
CA CYS A 91 -4.76 -9.16 -0.43
C CYS A 91 -3.93 -8.47 0.66
N SER A 92 -4.03 -7.14 0.76
CA SER A 92 -3.32 -6.34 1.77
C SER A 92 -3.75 -6.65 3.20
N GLN A 93 -5.01 -6.99 3.45
CA GLN A 93 -5.47 -7.37 4.80
C GLN A 93 -4.83 -8.69 5.24
N MET A 94 -4.68 -9.65 4.32
CA MET A 94 -3.99 -10.91 4.62
C MET A 94 -2.51 -10.67 4.89
N PHE A 95 -1.84 -9.81 4.10
CA PHE A 95 -0.47 -9.40 4.37
C PHE A 95 -0.33 -8.86 5.80
N SER A 96 -1.12 -7.86 6.17
CA SER A 96 -1.09 -7.29 7.54
C SER A 96 -1.38 -8.35 8.60
N ALA A 97 -2.39 -9.21 8.41
CA ALA A 97 -2.74 -10.24 9.38
C ALA A 97 -1.64 -11.29 9.61
N VAL A 98 -0.76 -11.52 8.62
CA VAL A 98 0.36 -12.47 8.74
C VAL A 98 1.61 -11.77 9.28
N THR A 99 1.91 -10.55 8.84
CA THR A 99 3.21 -9.90 9.10
C THR A 99 3.22 -8.93 10.27
N ASP A 100 2.07 -8.37 10.65
CA ASP A 100 1.99 -7.37 11.73
C ASP A 100 1.72 -8.05 13.08
N ASP A 101 2.67 -7.92 14.01
CA ASP A 101 2.54 -8.47 15.35
C ASP A 101 1.39 -7.84 16.15
N GLY A 102 1.02 -6.60 15.82
CA GLY A 102 -0.06 -5.84 16.44
C GLY A 102 -1.42 -5.98 15.77
N ALA A 103 -1.57 -6.85 14.76
CA ALA A 103 -2.84 -7.03 14.07
C ALA A 103 -3.92 -7.61 15.01
N ASP A 104 -5.14 -7.06 14.93
CA ASP A 104 -6.31 -7.54 15.70
C ASP A 104 -6.63 -9.02 15.42
N VAL A 105 -6.37 -9.47 14.19
CA VAL A 105 -6.52 -10.85 13.74
C VAL A 105 -5.22 -11.31 13.14
N ARG A 106 -4.63 -12.37 13.71
CA ARG A 106 -3.36 -12.93 13.23
C ARG A 106 -3.58 -14.24 12.49
N PHE A 107 -2.91 -14.39 11.36
CA PHE A 107 -2.88 -15.64 10.59
C PHE A 107 -1.49 -16.25 10.68
N ALA A 108 -1.42 -17.54 10.99
CA ALA A 108 -0.18 -18.29 10.99
C ALA A 108 -0.35 -19.59 10.21
N PHE A 109 0.67 -19.98 9.45
CA PHE A 109 0.72 -21.29 8.83
C PHE A 109 1.30 -22.30 9.82
N GLU A 110 0.61 -23.41 10.02
CA GLU A 110 1.06 -24.48 10.91
C GLU A 110 0.65 -25.86 10.38
N LEU A 111 1.29 -26.91 10.91
CA LEU A 111 0.92 -28.30 10.65
C LEU A 111 0.07 -28.83 11.81
N PHE A 112 -1.25 -28.94 11.62
CA PHE A 112 -2.13 -29.56 12.59
C PHE A 112 -2.32 -31.04 12.25
N ARG A 113 -1.78 -31.94 13.09
CA ARG A 113 -1.81 -33.40 12.86
C ARG A 113 -1.22 -33.82 11.49
N SER A 114 -0.20 -33.10 11.03
CA SER A 114 0.44 -33.25 9.71
C SER A 114 -0.36 -32.69 8.53
N ASP A 115 -1.52 -32.07 8.77
CA ASP A 115 -2.26 -31.36 7.72
C ASP A 115 -1.88 -29.86 7.74
N PRO A 116 -1.52 -29.28 6.58
CA PRO A 116 -1.21 -27.86 6.49
C PRO A 116 -2.48 -27.02 6.66
N CYS A 117 -2.43 -26.08 7.60
CA CYS A 117 -3.56 -25.23 7.93
C CYS A 117 -3.13 -23.81 8.30
N TRP A 118 -4.04 -22.87 8.08
CA TRP A 118 -3.89 -21.49 8.51
C TRP A 118 -4.67 -21.27 9.79
N SER A 119 -3.98 -21.14 10.92
CA SER A 119 -4.60 -20.87 12.22
C SER A 119 -4.91 -19.39 12.40
N ILE A 120 -5.97 -19.09 13.14
CA ILE A 120 -6.42 -17.72 13.41
C ILE A 120 -6.19 -17.41 14.89
N SER A 121 -5.37 -16.39 15.16
CA SER A 121 -5.06 -15.86 16.50
C SER A 121 -4.61 -16.95 17.49
N GLY A 122 -3.86 -17.95 17.01
CA GLY A 122 -3.36 -19.07 17.81
C GLY A 122 -4.46 -19.97 18.39
N GLN A 123 -5.70 -19.84 17.92
CA GLN A 123 -6.81 -20.71 18.30
C GLN A 123 -6.86 -21.92 17.37
N PRO A 124 -7.47 -23.05 17.78
CA PRO A 124 -7.71 -24.22 16.93
C PRO A 124 -8.84 -23.97 15.93
N VAL A 125 -8.83 -22.80 15.28
CA VAL A 125 -9.75 -22.35 14.25
C VAL A 125 -8.93 -22.15 12.98
N PHE A 126 -9.30 -22.87 11.93
CA PHE A 126 -8.53 -22.91 10.69
C PHE A 126 -9.29 -22.30 9.52
N ALA A 127 -8.59 -21.53 8.70
CA ALA A 127 -9.12 -20.98 7.47
C ALA A 127 -8.65 -21.77 6.24
N ARG A 128 -9.57 -21.99 5.29
CA ARG A 128 -9.23 -22.46 3.94
C ARG A 128 -9.32 -21.34 2.90
N PHE A 129 -10.01 -20.26 3.23
CA PHE A 129 -10.23 -19.11 2.37
C PHE A 129 -9.91 -17.83 3.15
N CYS A 130 -9.39 -16.83 2.46
CA CYS A 130 -9.18 -15.49 2.99
C CYS A 130 -10.54 -14.87 3.36
N PRO A 131 -10.73 -14.38 4.59
CA PRO A 131 -12.00 -13.78 4.99
C PRO A 131 -12.28 -12.43 4.33
N TRP A 132 -11.24 -11.78 3.77
CA TRP A 132 -11.36 -10.45 3.16
C TRP A 132 -11.63 -10.49 1.65
N CYS A 133 -10.93 -11.35 0.91
CA CYS A 133 -11.07 -11.44 -0.55
C CYS A 133 -11.69 -12.75 -1.07
N GLY A 134 -11.91 -13.73 -0.19
CA GLY A 134 -12.52 -15.01 -0.55
C GLY A 134 -11.62 -15.98 -1.34
N GLN A 135 -10.38 -15.59 -1.67
CA GLN A 135 -9.44 -16.49 -2.35
C GLN A 135 -9.03 -17.66 -1.45
N GLN A 136 -8.81 -18.82 -2.07
CA GLN A 136 -8.30 -19.99 -1.36
C GLN A 136 -6.88 -19.73 -0.86
N LEU A 137 -6.60 -20.07 0.39
CA LEU A 137 -5.27 -19.92 0.98
C LEU A 137 -4.34 -21.04 0.48
N PRO A 138 -3.04 -20.74 0.28
CA PRO A 138 -2.07 -21.73 -0.16
C PRO A 138 -1.89 -22.84 0.89
N GLN A 139 -1.46 -24.04 0.44
CA GLN A 139 -1.13 -25.17 1.33
C GLN A 139 0.33 -25.11 1.85
N HIS A 140 0.96 -23.94 1.75
CA HIS A 140 2.29 -23.62 2.21
C HIS A 140 2.28 -22.17 2.75
N PRO A 141 3.29 -21.74 3.52
CA PRO A 141 3.44 -20.34 3.91
C PRO A 141 3.49 -19.41 2.69
N PHE A 142 3.08 -18.15 2.85
CA PHE A 142 3.20 -17.13 1.80
C PHE A 142 4.67 -16.76 1.52
N GLU A 143 5.54 -16.92 2.50
CA GLU A 143 6.96 -16.61 2.44
C GLU A 143 7.75 -17.86 2.86
N ASP A 144 8.78 -18.21 2.09
CA ASP A 144 9.69 -19.28 2.49
C ASP A 144 10.50 -18.82 3.71
N ASP A 145 10.60 -19.67 4.74
CA ASP A 145 11.35 -19.39 5.98
C ASP A 145 12.86 -19.16 5.75
N ASP A 146 13.37 -19.43 4.54
CA ASP A 146 14.76 -19.20 4.15
C ASP A 146 15.14 -17.71 4.01
N ALA A 147 14.19 -16.79 4.22
CA ALA A 147 14.41 -15.34 4.19
C ALA A 147 14.56 -14.70 5.60
N ALA A 148 14.69 -15.49 6.66
CA ALA A 148 14.99 -14.98 8.00
C ALA A 148 16.48 -14.57 8.10
N PHE A 149 16.77 -13.31 7.77
CA PHE A 149 18.05 -12.64 8.09
C PHE A 149 17.94 -11.86 9.41
#